data_AF-A0A1H4G573-F1
#
_entry.id   AF-A0A1H4G573-F1
#
_cell.length_a   1.000
_cell.length_b   1.000
_cell.length_c   1.000
_cell.angle_alpha   90.00
_cell.angle_beta   90.00
_cell.angle_gamma   90.00
#
_symmetry.space_group_name_H-M   'P 1'
#
loop_
_entity.id
_entity.type
_entity.pdbx_description
1 polymer ?
#
loop_
_entity_poly.entity_id
_entity_poly.type
_entity_poly.pdbx_seq_one_letter_code
_entity_poly.pdbx_strand_id
1 'polypeptide(L)'
;MPDPISFVVLSRLAIDKSLHGQGVGRTLVRDAKLRVVQVAGTIGVSGILVYALSDEVLEFYLQAGFKPSPIDPMMLMVTSENLVGVYQSELDVILVNIKK
;
A
#
# COMPACT_ATOMS: atom_id res chain seq x y z
N MET A 1 -23.31 -16.71 7.27
CA MET A 1 -22.46 -15.52 7.41
C MET A 1 -21.22 -15.78 6.56
N PRO A 2 -20.80 -14.85 5.67
CA PRO A 2 -19.60 -15.09 4.86
C PRO A 2 -18.33 -15.08 5.73
N ASP A 3 -17.27 -15.72 5.24
CA ASP A 3 -15.99 -15.78 5.94
C ASP A 3 -15.31 -14.40 5.97
N PRO A 4 -14.81 -13.95 7.13
CA PRO A 4 -14.18 -12.63 7.25
C PRO A 4 -12.84 -12.60 6.51
N ILE A 5 -12.61 -11.52 5.75
CA ILE A 5 -11.34 -11.26 5.05
C ILE A 5 -10.48 -10.32 5.90
N SER A 6 -9.22 -10.71 6.16
CA SER A 6 -8.30 -9.96 7.03
C SER A 6 -7.58 -8.84 6.28
N PHE A 7 -7.64 -7.62 6.79
CA PHE A 7 -6.93 -6.45 6.24
C PHE A 7 -6.18 -5.69 7.33
N VAL A 8 -5.03 -5.12 6.96
CA VAL A 8 -4.36 -4.11 7.78
C VAL A 8 -4.90 -2.73 7.42
N VAL A 9 -5.25 -1.93 8.42
CA VAL A 9 -5.73 -0.56 8.20
C VAL A 9 -4.57 0.43 8.30
N LEU A 10 -4.29 1.16 7.22
CA LEU A 10 -3.41 2.33 7.27
C LEU A 10 -4.22 3.53 7.77
N SER A 11 -4.31 3.68 9.09
CA SER A 11 -5.21 4.66 9.72
C SER A 11 -4.78 6.11 9.54
N ARG A 12 -3.46 6.37 9.57
CA ARG A 12 -2.93 7.73 9.52
C ARG A 12 -1.67 7.77 8.67
N LEU A 13 -1.63 8.77 7.80
CA LEU A 13 -0.46 9.15 7.03
C LEU A 13 -0.48 10.68 6.93
N ALA A 14 0.59 11.31 7.40
CA ALA A 14 0.75 12.76 7.34
C ALA A 14 2.18 13.09 6.94
N ILE A 15 2.32 14.20 6.22
CA ILE A 15 3.60 14.72 5.75
C ILE A 15 3.59 16.21 6.07
N ASP A 16 4.71 16.73 6.56
CA ASP A 16 4.86 18.16 6.74
C ASP A 16 4.66 18.91 5.41
N LYS A 17 4.01 20.08 5.47
CA LYS A 17 3.68 20.87 4.27
C LYS A 17 4.91 21.26 3.47
N SER A 18 6.05 21.49 4.12
CA SER A 18 7.31 21.82 3.42
C SER A 18 7.82 20.68 2.53
N LEU A 19 7.40 19.44 2.79
CA LEU A 19 7.83 18.24 2.08
C LEU A 19 6.81 17.75 1.03
N HIS A 20 5.72 18.48 0.83
CA HIS A 20 4.72 18.14 -0.19
C HIS A 20 5.32 18.25 -1.59
N GLY A 21 4.88 17.37 -2.50
CA GLY A 21 5.41 17.31 -3.87
C GLY A 21 6.80 16.68 -4.02
N GLN A 22 7.51 16.38 -2.92
CA GLN A 22 8.88 15.85 -2.96
C GLN A 22 8.97 14.31 -2.93
N GLY A 23 7.83 13.61 -3.06
CA GLY A 23 7.80 12.14 -3.07
C GLY A 23 7.89 11.46 -1.69
N VAL A 24 8.00 12.22 -0.59
CA VAL A 24 8.07 11.68 0.78
C VAL A 24 6.85 10.82 1.11
N GLY A 25 5.64 11.27 0.73
CA GLY A 25 4.41 10.52 0.96
C GLY A 25 4.40 9.14 0.30
N ARG A 26 4.85 9.06 -0.95
CA ARG A 26 4.94 7.79 -1.69
C ARG A 26 5.95 6.85 -1.02
N THR A 27 7.05 7.39 -0.50
CA THR A 27 8.06 6.62 0.24
C THR A 27 7.50 6.06 1.55
N LEU A 28 6.72 6.85 2.29
CA LEU A 28 6.04 6.38 3.51
C LEU A 28 5.00 5.28 3.21
N VAL A 29 4.23 5.42 2.12
CA VAL A 29 3.31 4.37 1.69
C VAL A 29 4.08 3.10 1.29
N ARG A 30 5.21 3.23 0.60
CA ARG A 30 6.08 2.10 0.25
C ARG A 30 6.60 1.37 1.49
N ASP A 31 7.03 2.12 2.51
CA ASP A 31 7.48 1.56 3.80
C ASP A 31 6.34 0.80 4.51
N ALA A 32 5.14 1.39 4.57
CA ALA A 32 3.97 0.76 5.16
C ALA A 32 3.62 -0.56 4.46
N LYS A 33 3.65 -0.58 3.12
CA LYS A 33 3.45 -1.78 2.31
C LYS A 33 4.47 -2.88 2.62
N LEU A 34 5.75 -2.53 2.72
CA LEU A 34 6.82 -3.48 3.03
C LEU A 34 6.63 -4.13 4.39
N ARG A 35 6.27 -3.35 5.42
CA ARG A 35 5.98 -3.89 6.76
C ARG A 35 4.80 -4.86 6.75
N VAL A 36 3.78 -4.60 5.93
CA VAL A 36 2.64 -5.51 5.80
C VAL A 36 3.02 -6.79 5.07
N VAL A 37 3.81 -6.71 4.00
CA VAL A 37 4.33 -7.89 3.30
C VAL A 37 5.12 -8.79 4.24
N GLN A 38 5.94 -8.21 5.13
CA GLN A 38 6.75 -8.97 6.10
C GLN A 38 5.91 -9.83 7.04
N VAL A 39 4.68 -9.41 7.39
CA VAL A 39 3.81 -10.16 8.31
C VAL A 39 2.72 -10.95 7.60
N ALA A 40 2.38 -10.60 6.35
CA ALA A 40 1.22 -11.13 5.63
C ALA A 40 1.21 -12.67 5.54
N GLY A 41 2.36 -13.28 5.27
CA GLY A 41 2.48 -14.74 5.18
C GLY A 41 2.37 -15.48 6.53
N THR A 42 2.60 -14.79 7.64
CA THR A 42 2.55 -15.39 8.98
C THR A 42 1.15 -15.31 9.60
N ILE A 43 0.43 -14.21 9.36
CA ILE A 43 -0.87 -13.94 10.01
C ILE A 43 -2.05 -13.93 9.03
N GLY A 44 -1.82 -14.23 7.75
CA GLY A 44 -2.87 -14.34 6.73
C GLY A 44 -3.51 -13.00 6.35
N VAL A 45 -2.72 -11.94 6.15
CA VAL A 45 -3.24 -10.63 5.72
C VAL A 45 -3.55 -10.62 4.22
N SER A 46 -4.78 -10.25 3.86
CA SER A 46 -5.22 -10.14 2.47
C SER A 46 -4.83 -8.81 1.80
N GLY A 47 -4.49 -7.77 2.56
CA GLY A 47 -4.05 -6.50 2.01
C GLY A 47 -4.02 -5.33 3.00
N ILE A 48 -3.93 -4.13 2.44
CA ILE A 48 -4.05 -2.85 3.17
C ILE A 48 -5.33 -2.15 2.77
N LEU A 49 -6.03 -1.60 3.76
CA LEU A 49 -7.20 -0.76 3.61
C LEU A 49 -6.88 0.67 4.07
N VAL A 50 -7.42 1.67 3.38
CA VAL A 50 -7.34 3.07 3.77
C VAL A 50 -8.66 3.78 3.48
N TYR A 51 -8.97 4.80 4.27
CA TYR A 51 -10.09 5.69 4.02
C TYR A 51 -9.58 7.07 3.65
N ALA A 52 -9.91 7.55 2.44
CA ALA A 52 -9.55 8.87 1.97
C ALA A 52 -10.47 9.92 2.58
N LEU A 53 -9.89 10.99 3.12
CA LEU A 53 -10.63 12.09 3.75
C LEU A 53 -10.99 13.22 2.77
N SER A 54 -10.52 13.13 1.52
CA SER A 54 -10.79 14.08 0.44
C SER A 54 -10.45 13.45 -0.92
N ASP A 55 -10.93 14.06 -1.99
CA ASP A 55 -10.61 13.64 -3.38
C ASP A 55 -9.11 13.75 -3.69
N GLU A 56 -8.42 14.73 -3.11
CA GLU A 56 -6.96 14.84 -3.23
C GLU A 56 -6.24 13.65 -2.61
N VAL A 57 -6.71 13.20 -1.43
CA VAL A 57 -6.16 12.01 -0.76
C VAL A 57 -6.53 10.73 -1.50
N LEU A 58 -7.74 10.67 -2.08
CA LEU A 58 -8.18 9.58 -2.95
C LEU A 58 -7.21 9.40 -4.12
N GLU A 59 -6.98 10.47 -4.89
CA GLU A 59 -6.06 10.48 -6.04
C GLU A 59 -4.62 10.11 -5.63
N PHE A 60 -4.16 10.58 -4.47
CA PHE A 60 -2.86 10.18 -3.94
C PHE A 60 -2.74 8.65 -3.75
N TYR A 61 -3.76 8.00 -3.16
CA TYR A 61 -3.73 6.56 -2.96
C TYR A 61 -3.97 5.76 -4.25
N LEU A 62 -4.77 6.27 -5.19
CA LEU A 62 -4.91 5.69 -6.53
C LEU A 62 -3.56 5.66 -7.27
N GLN A 63 -2.83 6.78 -7.27
CA GLN A 63 -1.48 6.85 -7.84
C GLN A 63 -0.49 5.95 -7.11
N ALA A 64 -0.71 5.69 -5.82
CA ALA A 64 0.06 4.74 -5.04
C ALA A 64 -0.34 3.27 -5.32
N GLY A 65 -1.23 3.01 -6.28
CA GLY A 65 -1.63 1.66 -6.71
C GLY A 65 -2.71 1.00 -5.85
N PHE A 66 -3.41 1.77 -5.01
CA PHE A 66 -4.64 1.30 -4.38
C PHE A 66 -5.80 1.37 -5.38
N LYS A 67 -6.87 0.62 -5.11
CA LYS A 67 -8.10 0.62 -5.89
C LYS A 67 -9.30 0.89 -4.99
N PRO A 68 -10.35 1.58 -5.47
CA PRO A 68 -11.56 1.77 -4.69
C PRO A 68 -12.21 0.44 -4.30
N SER A 69 -12.77 0.39 -3.11
CA SER A 69 -13.62 -0.70 -2.64
C SER A 69 -14.95 -0.67 -3.40
N PRO A 70 -15.55 -1.83 -3.70
CA PRO A 70 -16.90 -1.88 -4.26
C PRO A 70 -17.98 -1.40 -3.27
N ILE A 71 -17.65 -1.25 -1.99
CA ILE A 71 -18.58 -0.85 -0.93
C ILE A 71 -18.64 0.69 -0.80
N ASP A 72 -17.49 1.35 -0.83
CA ASP A 72 -17.36 2.78 -0.68
C ASP A 72 -16.16 3.26 -1.53
N PRO A 73 -16.36 4.15 -2.53
CA PRO A 73 -15.28 4.69 -3.34
C PRO A 73 -14.17 5.41 -2.56
N MET A 74 -14.47 5.98 -1.38
CA MET A 74 -13.49 6.63 -0.51
C MET A 74 -12.67 5.64 0.31
N MET A 75 -13.12 4.38 0.37
CA MET A 75 -12.35 3.29 0.96
C MET A 75 -11.52 2.64 -0.14
N LEU A 76 -10.19 2.72 -0.04
CA LEU A 76 -9.29 2.10 -1.01
C LEU A 76 -8.56 0.90 -0.42
N MET A 77 -8.26 -0.06 -1.29
CA MET A 77 -7.60 -1.31 -0.93
C MET A 77 -6.46 -1.66 -1.89
N VAL A 78 -5.47 -2.38 -1.37
CA VAL A 78 -4.44 -3.05 -2.17
C VAL A 78 -4.23 -4.45 -1.61
N THR A 79 -4.24 -5.46 -2.47
CA THR A 79 -4.13 -6.87 -2.04
C THR A 79 -2.66 -7.25 -1.81
N SER A 80 -2.42 -8.20 -0.91
CA SER A 80 -1.06 -8.70 -0.61
C SER A 80 -0.35 -9.26 -1.85
N GLU A 81 -1.07 -9.86 -2.79
CA GLU A 81 -0.54 -10.27 -4.10
C GLU A 81 0.01 -9.07 -4.91
N ASN A 82 -0.74 -7.98 -4.97
CA ASN A 82 -0.30 -6.75 -5.64
C ASN A 82 0.79 -6.00 -4.85
N LEU A 83 0.82 -6.18 -3.52
CA LEU A 83 1.93 -5.71 -2.69
C LEU A 83 3.22 -6.50 -2.91
N VAL A 84 3.17 -7.70 -3.48
CA VAL A 84 4.36 -8.50 -3.76
C VAL A 84 4.77 -8.38 -5.23
N GLY A 85 3.81 -8.35 -6.15
CA GLY A 85 4.05 -8.20 -7.59
C GLY A 85 4.73 -6.88 -8.00
N VAL A 86 4.50 -5.78 -7.26
CA VAL A 86 5.22 -4.51 -7.47
C VAL A 86 6.69 -4.59 -7.04
N TYR A 87 7.03 -5.53 -6.17
CA TYR A 87 8.38 -5.65 -5.58
C TYR A 87 9.17 -6.82 -6.13
N GLN A 88 8.55 -7.84 -6.72
CA GLN A 88 9.28 -8.90 -7.42
C GLN A 88 10.14 -8.30 -8.56
N SER A 89 9.62 -7.30 -9.28
CA SER A 89 10.36 -6.59 -10.32
C SER A 89 11.53 -5.75 -9.80
N GLU A 90 11.43 -5.14 -8.60
CA GLU A 90 12.54 -4.38 -7.99
C GLU A 90 13.56 -5.29 -7.29
N LEU A 91 13.11 -6.38 -6.65
CA LEU A 91 13.98 -7.36 -5.99
C LEU A 91 14.76 -8.19 -7.00
N ASP A 92 14.18 -8.56 -8.15
CA ASP A 92 14.91 -9.21 -9.23
C ASP A 92 16.02 -8.29 -9.77
N VAL A 93 15.78 -6.98 -9.89
CA VAL A 93 16.82 -6.01 -10.31
C VAL A 93 17.94 -5.90 -9.27
N ILE A 94 17.62 -5.85 -7.97
CA ILE A 94 18.63 -5.78 -6.90
C ILE A 94 19.43 -7.08 -6.80
N LEU A 95 18.77 -8.24 -6.88
CA LEU A 95 19.43 -9.56 -6.81
C LEU A 95 20.30 -9.83 -8.05
N VAL A 96 19.90 -9.36 -9.24
CA VAL A 96 20.73 -9.40 -10.45
C VAL A 96 21.96 -8.51 -10.33
N ASN A 97 21.86 -7.34 -9.68
CA ASN A 97 22.99 -6.42 -9.50
C ASN A 97 24.00 -6.82 -8.41
N ILE A 98 23.64 -7.72 -7.49
CA ILE A 98 24.57 -8.25 -6.47
C ILE A 98 25.33 -9.49 -6.98
N LYS A 99 24.84 -10.13 -8.05
CA LYS A 99 25.47 -11.31 -8.67
C LYS A 99 26.37 -11.00 -9.87
N LYS A 100 26.75 -9.73 -10.08
CA LYS A 100 27.67 -9.31 -11.15
C LYS A 100 29.01 -8.84 -10.59
#